data_AF-F0LK68-F1
#
_entry.id   AF-F0LK68-F1
#
_cell.length_a   1.000
_cell.length_b   1.000
_cell.length_c   1.000
_cell.angle_alpha   90.00
_cell.angle_beta   90.00
_cell.angle_gamma   90.00
#
_symmetry.space_group_name_H-M   'P 1'
#
loop_
_entity.id
_entity.type
_entity.pdbx_description
1 polymer ?
#
loop_
_entity_poly.entity_id
_entity_poly.type
_entity_poly.pdbx_seq_one_letter_code
_entity_poly.pdbx_strand_id
1 'polypeptide(L)'
;MNLLDVHNLLNFIWGETFRLNEELREKLKPLGFKVEPVEEVFNAYIYLDGEWREMLYPHPAFEIKPGGEVGATLQGFYFVFGILKEKISEEFVKEFIEKFRKSYIYGSENFLEDFYNYQSPKEPNEVFKEIKESEEKIINFEVGELTVEELERYLFDFIELIKKYSLFDL
;
A
#
# COMPACT_ATOMS: atom_id res chain seq x y z
N MET A 1 13.09 -10.23 22.81
CA MET A 1 13.84 -10.28 21.54
C MET A 1 15.31 -9.99 21.85
N ASN A 2 16.23 -10.81 21.38
CA ASN A 2 17.67 -10.58 21.61
C ASN A 2 18.25 -9.65 20.51
N LEU A 3 19.49 -9.18 20.67
CA LEU A 3 20.14 -8.28 19.69
C LEU A 3 20.31 -8.93 18.31
N LEU A 4 20.55 -10.23 18.25
CA LEU A 4 20.69 -10.97 16.99
C LEU A 4 19.35 -11.03 16.23
N ASP A 5 18.24 -11.22 16.94
CA ASP A 5 16.91 -11.23 16.33
C ASP A 5 16.57 -9.86 15.71
N VAL A 6 16.86 -8.77 16.45
CA VAL A 6 16.69 -7.40 15.95
C VAL A 6 17.56 -7.16 14.72
N HIS A 7 18.84 -7.52 14.79
CA HIS A 7 19.77 -7.37 13.67
C HIS A 7 19.29 -8.11 12.41
N ASN A 8 18.84 -9.35 12.57
CA ASN A 8 18.35 -10.16 11.46
C ASN A 8 17.05 -9.59 10.86
N LEU A 9 16.14 -9.07 11.70
CA LEU A 9 14.93 -8.42 11.24
C LEU A 9 15.22 -7.17 10.41
N LEU A 10 16.14 -6.31 10.88
CA LEU A 10 16.54 -5.12 10.14
C LEU A 10 17.23 -5.48 8.82
N ASN A 11 18.13 -6.48 8.81
CA ASN A 11 18.72 -6.94 7.55
C ASN A 11 17.67 -7.50 6.58
N PHE A 12 16.68 -8.21 7.10
CA PHE A 12 15.60 -8.77 6.28
C PHE A 12 14.76 -7.65 5.63
N ILE A 13 14.27 -6.69 6.42
CA ILE A 13 13.42 -5.58 5.92
C ILE A 13 14.14 -4.80 4.81
N TRP A 14 15.40 -4.40 5.02
CA TRP A 14 16.15 -3.61 4.03
C TRP A 14 16.60 -4.48 2.85
N GLY A 15 17.19 -5.64 3.13
CA GLY A 15 17.74 -6.53 2.10
C GLY A 15 16.69 -7.01 1.11
N GLU A 16 15.53 -7.43 1.61
CA GLU A 16 14.43 -7.87 0.75
C GLU A 16 13.79 -6.72 -0.02
N THR A 17 13.69 -5.52 0.57
CA THR A 17 13.17 -4.35 -0.17
C THR A 17 14.07 -3.98 -1.36
N PHE A 18 15.39 -4.01 -1.18
CA PHE A 18 16.33 -3.81 -2.30
C PHE A 18 16.19 -4.90 -3.36
N ARG A 19 16.08 -6.17 -2.96
CA ARG A 19 15.89 -7.29 -3.89
C ARG A 19 14.59 -7.14 -4.69
N LEU A 20 13.49 -6.81 -4.00
CA LEU A 20 12.18 -6.58 -4.61
C LEU A 20 12.19 -5.40 -5.58
N ASN A 21 12.90 -4.31 -5.26
CA ASN A 21 13.02 -3.16 -6.15
C ASN A 21 13.57 -3.55 -7.54
N GLU A 22 14.67 -4.30 -7.55
CA GLU A 22 15.30 -4.75 -8.80
C GLU A 22 14.43 -5.75 -9.57
N GLU A 23 13.80 -6.69 -8.86
CA GLU A 23 12.91 -7.66 -9.50
C GLU A 23 11.66 -7.01 -10.11
N LEU A 24 11.01 -6.11 -9.36
CA LEU A 24 9.81 -5.41 -9.82
C LEU A 24 10.13 -4.39 -10.92
N ARG A 25 11.32 -3.78 -10.91
CA ARG A 25 11.79 -2.90 -12.00
C ARG A 25 11.74 -3.62 -13.35
N GLU A 26 12.19 -4.86 -13.42
CA GLU A 26 12.16 -5.64 -14.66
C GLU A 26 10.77 -6.18 -14.99
N LYS A 27 10.01 -6.66 -13.99
CA LYS A 27 8.69 -7.27 -14.21
C LYS A 27 7.59 -6.24 -14.57
N LEU A 28 7.66 -5.03 -14.01
CA LEU A 28 6.61 -4.01 -14.17
C LEU A 28 6.82 -3.09 -15.38
N LYS A 29 8.07 -2.94 -15.84
CA LYS A 29 8.40 -2.18 -17.04
C LYS A 29 7.59 -2.55 -18.29
N PRO A 30 7.40 -3.84 -18.66
CA PRO A 30 6.56 -4.21 -19.81
C PRO A 30 5.07 -3.91 -19.61
N LEU A 31 4.64 -3.59 -18.38
CA LEU A 31 3.26 -3.21 -18.06
C LEU A 31 3.03 -1.69 -18.02
N GLY A 32 4.03 -0.89 -18.41
CA GLY A 32 3.93 0.57 -18.47
C GLY A 32 4.30 1.30 -17.17
N PHE A 33 4.67 0.58 -16.10
CA PHE A 33 5.07 1.17 -14.84
C PHE A 33 6.56 1.48 -14.78
N LYS A 34 6.92 2.53 -14.04
CA LYS A 34 8.31 2.89 -13.75
C LYS A 34 8.59 2.70 -12.26
N VAL A 35 9.55 1.83 -11.95
CA VAL A 35 10.04 1.61 -10.58
C VAL A 35 11.24 2.52 -10.30
N GLU A 36 11.12 3.39 -9.32
CA GLU A 36 12.21 4.27 -8.87
C GLU A 36 13.13 3.52 -7.88
N PRO A 37 14.33 4.03 -7.58
CA PRO A 37 15.20 3.44 -6.56
C PRO A 37 14.58 3.43 -5.15
N VAL A 38 15.12 2.61 -4.27
CA VAL A 38 14.76 2.60 -2.85
C VAL A 38 15.27 3.86 -2.16
N GLU A 39 14.41 4.47 -1.35
CA GLU A 39 14.69 5.63 -0.50
C GLU A 39 14.29 5.35 0.95
N GLU A 40 14.83 6.13 1.89
CA GLU A 40 14.41 6.14 3.28
C GLU A 40 13.24 7.08 3.51
N VAL A 41 12.12 6.53 3.99
CA VAL A 41 10.93 7.32 4.36
C VAL A 41 10.92 7.50 5.88
N PHE A 42 10.70 8.73 6.34
CA PHE A 42 10.62 9.11 7.75
C PHE A 42 9.23 9.63 8.11
N ASN A 43 8.86 9.53 9.39
CA ASN A 43 7.62 10.08 9.97
C ASN A 43 6.34 9.50 9.36
N ALA A 44 6.41 8.28 8.83
CA ALA A 44 5.22 7.51 8.47
C ALA A 44 4.57 6.91 9.72
N TYR A 45 3.34 6.40 9.58
CA TYR A 45 2.58 5.80 10.68
C TYR A 45 2.37 4.31 10.44
N ILE A 46 2.31 3.53 11.53
CA ILE A 46 1.95 2.12 11.53
C ILE A 46 0.82 1.87 12.52
N TYR A 47 -0.07 0.93 12.19
CA TYR A 47 -1.22 0.62 13.04
C TYR A 47 -0.88 -0.51 14.01
N LEU A 48 -0.66 -0.18 15.29
CA LEU A 48 -0.25 -1.11 16.34
C LEU A 48 -1.24 -1.08 17.49
N ASP A 49 -1.73 -2.25 17.89
CA ASP A 49 -2.65 -2.44 19.02
C ASP A 49 -3.89 -1.51 18.98
N GLY A 50 -4.42 -1.27 17.78
CA GLY A 50 -5.61 -0.43 17.57
C GLY A 50 -5.33 1.07 17.48
N GLU A 51 -4.06 1.49 17.41
CA GLU A 51 -3.68 2.91 17.32
C GLU A 51 -2.64 3.15 16.23
N TRP A 52 -2.78 4.28 15.52
CA TRP A 52 -1.73 4.77 14.63
C TRP A 52 -0.55 5.32 15.46
N ARG A 53 0.64 4.77 15.22
CA ARG A 53 1.89 5.13 15.90
C ARG A 53 2.88 5.67 14.88
N GLU A 54 3.46 6.83 15.18
CA GLU A 54 4.49 7.44 14.33
C GLU A 54 5.81 6.65 14.39
N MET A 55 6.40 6.42 13.21
CA MET A 55 7.73 5.87 13.04
C MET A 55 8.74 7.01 12.92
N LEU A 56 9.42 7.31 14.03
CA LEU A 56 10.54 8.25 14.03
C LEU A 56 11.81 7.68 13.37
N TYR A 57 11.86 6.35 13.19
CA TYR A 57 12.91 5.65 12.47
C TYR A 57 12.54 5.54 10.99
N PRO A 58 13.54 5.44 10.09
CA PRO A 58 13.25 5.27 8.68
C PRO A 58 12.78 3.85 8.36
N HIS A 59 11.99 3.72 7.31
CA HIS A 59 11.73 2.44 6.64
C HIS A 59 12.08 2.53 5.15
N PRO A 60 12.48 1.42 4.50
CA PRO A 60 12.76 1.41 3.08
C PRO A 60 11.47 1.35 2.26
N ALA A 61 11.37 2.20 1.25
CA ALA A 61 10.28 2.18 0.27
C ALA A 61 10.77 2.65 -1.10
N PHE A 62 9.99 2.39 -2.15
CA PHE A 62 10.26 2.89 -3.50
C PHE A 62 8.96 3.14 -4.26
N GLU A 63 8.98 4.17 -5.10
CA GLU A 63 7.84 4.51 -5.93
C GLU A 63 7.68 3.56 -7.13
N ILE A 64 6.43 3.25 -7.45
CA ILE A 64 5.98 2.63 -8.69
C ILE A 64 5.08 3.65 -9.40
N LYS A 65 5.64 4.40 -10.34
CA LYS A 65 4.88 5.40 -11.10
C LYS A 65 4.00 4.72 -12.17
N PRO A 66 2.75 5.19 -12.36
CA PRO A 66 2.07 6.25 -11.60
C PRO A 66 1.46 5.76 -10.28
N GLY A 67 1.57 6.59 -9.24
CA GLY A 67 0.72 6.56 -8.05
C GLY A 67 0.98 5.43 -7.05
N GLY A 68 1.92 4.52 -7.29
CA GLY A 68 2.22 3.40 -6.41
C GLY A 68 3.46 3.62 -5.54
N GLU A 69 3.49 2.92 -4.41
CA GLU A 69 4.66 2.76 -3.55
C GLU A 69 4.69 1.33 -3.03
N VAL A 70 5.88 0.77 -2.85
CA VAL A 70 6.14 -0.50 -2.16
C VAL A 70 7.16 -0.25 -1.08
N GLY A 71 6.95 -0.79 0.11
CA GLY A 71 7.91 -0.70 1.19
C GLY A 71 7.77 -1.83 2.20
N ALA A 72 8.56 -1.73 3.26
CA ALA A 72 8.52 -2.68 4.36
C ALA A 72 8.67 -1.97 5.70
N THR A 73 7.82 -2.31 6.66
CA THR A 73 7.89 -1.82 8.04
C THR A 73 8.19 -2.98 8.99
N LEU A 74 8.15 -2.74 10.30
CA LEU A 74 8.23 -3.80 11.30
C LEU A 74 7.05 -4.79 11.23
N GLN A 75 5.95 -4.45 10.54
CA GLN A 75 4.78 -5.32 10.39
C GLN A 75 4.84 -6.24 9.16
N GLY A 76 5.81 -6.01 8.26
CA GLY A 76 5.93 -6.73 6.99
C GLY A 76 5.97 -5.80 5.79
N PHE A 77 5.75 -6.35 4.61
CA PHE A 77 5.72 -5.59 3.36
C PHE A 77 4.35 -4.98 3.11
N TYR A 78 4.32 -3.89 2.36
CA TYR A 78 3.10 -3.27 1.89
C TYR A 78 3.28 -2.75 0.46
N PHE A 79 2.14 -2.54 -0.19
CA PHE A 79 2.05 -1.62 -1.32
C PHE A 79 0.86 -0.70 -1.12
N VAL A 80 0.96 0.51 -1.66
CA VAL A 80 -0.12 1.49 -1.68
C VAL A 80 -0.21 2.12 -3.06
N PHE A 81 -1.43 2.39 -3.53
CA PHE A 81 -1.65 3.21 -4.71
C PHE A 81 -2.61 4.36 -4.42
N GLY A 82 -2.17 5.58 -4.71
CA GLY A 82 -3.00 6.77 -4.73
C GLY A 82 -3.80 6.87 -6.03
N ILE A 83 -5.13 6.89 -5.91
CA ILE A 83 -6.06 6.90 -7.04
C ILE A 83 -6.91 8.17 -6.98
N LEU A 84 -7.11 8.82 -8.13
CA LEU A 84 -7.99 9.99 -8.23
C LEU A 84 -9.42 9.62 -7.84
N LYS A 85 -10.01 10.40 -6.92
CA LYS A 85 -11.37 10.17 -6.39
C LYS A 85 -12.43 10.04 -7.48
N GLU A 86 -12.29 10.78 -8.58
CA GLU A 86 -13.23 10.69 -9.71
C GLU A 86 -13.21 9.34 -10.44
N LYS A 87 -12.09 8.60 -10.41
CA LYS A 87 -11.94 7.30 -11.09
C LYS A 87 -12.43 6.11 -10.23
N ILE A 88 -12.69 6.35 -8.95
CA ILE A 88 -13.12 5.30 -8.00
C ILE A 88 -14.63 5.06 -8.17
N SER A 89 -15.00 3.79 -8.36
CA SER A 89 -16.38 3.29 -8.35
C SER A 89 -16.66 2.42 -7.12
N GLU A 90 -17.95 2.23 -6.81
CA GLU A 90 -18.37 1.38 -5.69
C GLU A 90 -17.96 -0.09 -5.91
N GLU A 91 -18.06 -0.58 -7.15
CA GLU A 91 -17.67 -1.93 -7.52
C GLU A 91 -16.16 -2.16 -7.35
N PHE A 92 -15.33 -1.16 -7.67
CA PHE A 92 -13.90 -1.23 -7.41
C PHE A 92 -13.61 -1.34 -5.91
N VAL A 93 -14.23 -0.49 -5.08
CA VAL A 93 -14.06 -0.52 -3.61
C VAL A 93 -14.46 -1.88 -3.06
N LYS A 94 -15.61 -2.41 -3.50
CA LYS A 94 -16.07 -3.75 -3.11
C LYS A 94 -15.08 -4.84 -3.49
N GLU A 95 -14.65 -4.90 -4.75
CA GLU A 95 -13.70 -5.93 -5.21
C GLU A 95 -12.35 -5.82 -4.51
N PHE A 96 -11.87 -4.62 -4.23
CA PHE A 96 -10.65 -4.40 -3.47
C PHE A 96 -10.76 -4.98 -2.05
N ILE A 97 -11.81 -4.60 -1.31
CA ILE A 97 -12.04 -5.07 0.07
C ILE A 97 -12.21 -6.60 0.12
N GLU A 98 -12.94 -7.19 -0.84
CA GLU A 98 -13.15 -8.64 -0.90
C GLU A 98 -11.87 -9.41 -1.24
N LYS A 99 -11.00 -8.83 -2.08
CA LYS A 99 -9.78 -9.49 -2.58
C LYS A 99 -8.60 -9.38 -1.60
N PHE A 100 -8.44 -8.24 -0.93
CA PHE A 100 -7.27 -7.96 -0.08
C PHE A 100 -7.65 -7.86 1.40
N ARG A 101 -7.34 -8.91 2.16
CA ARG A 101 -7.80 -9.06 3.56
C ARG A 101 -7.13 -8.13 4.58
N LYS A 102 -5.89 -7.69 4.31
CA LYS A 102 -5.10 -6.79 5.17
C LYS A 102 -4.97 -5.44 4.48
N SER A 103 -6.12 -4.84 4.19
CA SER A 103 -6.20 -3.63 3.39
C SER A 103 -6.68 -2.43 4.19
N TYR A 104 -6.26 -1.26 3.72
CA TYR A 104 -6.60 0.03 4.27
C TYR A 104 -6.98 0.96 3.13
N ILE A 105 -7.94 1.87 3.37
CA ILE A 105 -8.33 2.92 2.42
C ILE A 105 -8.38 4.24 3.17
N TYR A 106 -7.57 5.21 2.76
CA TYR A 106 -7.43 6.47 3.48
C TYR A 106 -7.14 7.67 2.57
N GLY A 107 -7.36 8.88 3.09
CA GLY A 107 -7.07 10.14 2.40
C GLY A 107 -5.58 10.36 2.16
N SER A 108 -5.23 11.05 1.07
CA SER A 108 -3.83 11.40 0.79
C SER A 108 -3.39 12.70 1.46
N GLU A 109 -4.30 13.67 1.64
CA GLU A 109 -4.00 14.93 2.31
C GLU A 109 -4.17 14.79 3.84
N ASN A 110 -5.14 13.99 4.27
CA ASN A 110 -5.39 13.63 5.66
C ASN A 110 -5.32 12.10 5.85
N PHE A 111 -4.15 11.58 6.21
CA PHE A 111 -3.96 10.15 6.48
C PHE A 111 -4.76 9.63 7.70
N LEU A 112 -5.33 10.54 8.52
CA LEU A 112 -6.25 10.17 9.60
C LEU A 112 -7.70 10.00 9.13
N GLU A 113 -8.03 10.41 7.89
CA GLU A 113 -9.28 10.03 7.22
C GLU A 113 -9.19 8.58 6.76
N ASP A 114 -9.37 7.67 7.72
CA ASP A 114 -9.41 6.22 7.53
C ASP A 114 -10.83 5.79 7.09
N PHE A 115 -11.03 5.67 5.78
CA PHE A 115 -12.30 5.24 5.18
C PHE A 115 -12.56 3.75 5.42
N TYR A 116 -11.51 2.92 5.38
CA TYR A 116 -11.60 1.48 5.64
C TYR A 116 -10.34 0.96 6.32
N ASN A 117 -10.56 0.21 7.40
CA ASN A 117 -9.52 -0.49 8.13
C ASN A 117 -9.95 -1.95 8.32
N TYR A 118 -9.16 -2.90 7.85
CA TYR A 118 -9.53 -4.31 7.94
C TYR A 118 -9.71 -4.83 9.38
N GLN A 119 -9.11 -4.16 10.37
CA GLN A 119 -9.28 -4.51 11.79
C GLN A 119 -10.60 -3.99 12.38
N SER A 120 -11.23 -3.01 11.73
CA SER A 120 -12.55 -2.48 12.08
C SER A 120 -13.37 -2.28 10.79
N PRO A 121 -13.75 -3.37 10.10
CA PRO A 121 -14.27 -3.32 8.75
C PRO A 121 -15.63 -2.62 8.68
N LYS A 122 -15.83 -1.86 7.60
CA LYS A 122 -17.11 -1.27 7.21
C LYS A 122 -17.64 -1.95 5.96
N GLU A 123 -18.93 -1.76 5.69
CA GLU A 123 -19.54 -2.25 4.45
C GLU A 123 -19.02 -1.44 3.24
N PRO A 124 -18.74 -2.07 2.08
CA PRO A 124 -18.14 -1.37 0.93
C PRO A 124 -18.92 -0.15 0.43
N ASN A 125 -20.24 -0.17 0.52
CA ASN A 125 -21.11 0.94 0.15
C ASN A 125 -20.96 2.14 1.10
N GLU A 126 -20.74 1.89 2.39
CA GLU A 126 -20.46 2.93 3.38
C GLU A 126 -19.10 3.57 3.11
N VAL A 127 -18.06 2.75 2.87
CA VAL A 127 -16.72 3.22 2.50
C VAL A 127 -16.77 4.11 1.26
N PHE A 128 -17.46 3.64 0.20
CA PHE A 128 -17.57 4.42 -1.04
C PHE A 128 -18.29 5.75 -0.83
N LYS A 129 -19.35 5.76 0.00
CA LYS A 129 -20.07 6.99 0.35
C LYS A 129 -19.15 7.98 1.07
N GLU A 130 -18.41 7.53 2.08
CA GLU A 130 -17.45 8.38 2.80
C GLU A 130 -16.38 8.95 1.86
N ILE A 131 -15.83 8.13 0.96
CA ILE A 131 -14.89 8.60 -0.07
C ILE A 131 -15.51 9.73 -0.90
N LYS A 132 -16.76 9.58 -1.38
CA LYS A 132 -17.41 10.61 -2.21
C LYS A 132 -17.73 11.89 -1.45
N GLU A 133 -18.02 11.79 -0.16
CA GLU A 133 -18.32 12.93 0.72
C GLU A 133 -17.06 13.63 1.25
N SER A 134 -15.88 13.01 1.15
CA SER A 134 -14.60 13.60 1.56
C SER A 134 -14.14 14.74 0.64
N GLU A 135 -13.28 15.61 1.17
CA GLU A 135 -12.60 16.67 0.41
C GLU A 135 -11.33 16.15 -0.33
N GLU A 136 -10.93 14.91 -0.06
CA GLU A 136 -9.75 14.26 -0.63
C GLU A 136 -9.82 14.18 -2.16
N LYS A 137 -8.72 14.51 -2.83
CA LYS A 137 -8.61 14.35 -4.30
C LYS A 137 -8.03 13.00 -4.69
N ILE A 138 -7.15 12.48 -3.86
CA ILE A 138 -6.45 11.22 -4.04
C ILE A 138 -6.78 10.34 -2.84
N ILE A 139 -7.17 9.11 -3.11
CA ILE A 139 -7.46 8.10 -2.10
C ILE A 139 -6.42 7.01 -2.22
N ASN A 140 -5.79 6.67 -1.11
CA ASN A 140 -4.80 5.61 -1.01
C ASN A 140 -5.49 4.28 -0.77
N PHE A 141 -5.09 3.27 -1.54
CA PHE A 141 -5.49 1.89 -1.38
C PHE A 141 -4.24 1.09 -1.01
N GLU A 142 -4.11 0.73 0.26
CA GLU A 142 -2.97 0.02 0.81
C GLU A 142 -3.32 -1.43 1.11
N VAL A 143 -2.35 -2.31 0.85
CA VAL A 143 -2.38 -3.70 1.34
C VAL A 143 -1.06 -3.94 2.07
N GLY A 144 -1.14 -4.29 3.35
CA GLY A 144 0.01 -4.34 4.24
C GLY A 144 0.15 -5.64 5.02
N GLU A 145 1.19 -5.68 5.85
CA GLU A 145 1.54 -6.81 6.71
C GLU A 145 1.70 -8.14 5.95
N LEU A 146 2.30 -8.04 4.77
CA LEU A 146 2.48 -9.13 3.82
C LEU A 146 3.83 -9.80 4.01
N THR A 147 3.90 -11.10 3.69
CA THR A 147 5.19 -11.72 3.34
C THR A 147 5.67 -11.24 1.97
N VAL A 148 6.93 -11.53 1.64
CA VAL A 148 7.51 -11.26 0.31
C VAL A 148 6.67 -11.91 -0.80
N GLU A 149 6.26 -13.17 -0.61
CA GLU A 149 5.49 -13.93 -1.59
C GLU A 149 4.07 -13.38 -1.75
N GLU A 150 3.46 -12.94 -0.66
CA GLU A 150 2.14 -12.32 -0.68
C GLU A 150 2.17 -10.96 -1.35
N LEU A 151 3.21 -10.15 -1.10
CA LEU A 151 3.42 -8.85 -1.73
C LEU A 151 3.40 -8.97 -3.24
N GLU A 152 4.24 -9.84 -3.82
CA GLU A 152 4.32 -9.97 -5.27
C GLU A 152 2.96 -10.39 -5.85
N ARG A 153 2.36 -11.45 -5.29
CA ARG A 153 1.05 -11.94 -5.76
C ARG A 153 -0.01 -10.84 -5.71
N TYR A 154 -0.14 -10.16 -4.57
CA TYR A 154 -1.17 -9.15 -4.36
C TYR A 154 -0.94 -7.88 -5.18
N LEU A 155 0.32 -7.48 -5.39
CA LEU A 155 0.65 -6.36 -6.26
C LEU A 155 0.20 -6.62 -7.70
N PHE A 156 0.50 -7.79 -8.26
CA PHE A 156 0.03 -8.13 -9.61
C PHE A 156 -1.49 -8.26 -9.67
N ASP A 157 -2.10 -8.85 -8.65
CA ASP A 157 -3.55 -8.91 -8.51
C ASP A 157 -4.23 -7.54 -8.46
N PHE A 158 -3.55 -6.54 -7.88
CA PHE A 158 -4.01 -5.15 -7.82
C PHE A 158 -3.80 -4.43 -9.15
N ILE A 159 -2.69 -4.67 -9.84
CA ILE A 159 -2.45 -4.17 -11.19
C ILE A 159 -3.52 -4.65 -12.17
N GLU A 160 -3.99 -5.89 -12.06
CA GLU A 160 -5.10 -6.38 -12.88
C GLU A 160 -6.42 -5.67 -12.56
N LEU A 161 -6.66 -5.29 -11.29
CA LEU A 161 -7.80 -4.45 -10.92
C LEU A 161 -7.68 -3.04 -11.49
N ILE A 162 -6.50 -2.41 -11.42
CA ILE A 162 -6.22 -1.11 -12.04
C ILE A 162 -6.60 -1.13 -13.52
N LYS A 163 -6.17 -2.16 -14.25
CA LYS A 163 -6.47 -2.30 -15.69
C LYS A 163 -7.96 -2.51 -15.93
N LYS A 164 -8.60 -3.39 -15.16
CA LYS A 164 -10.04 -3.67 -15.27
C LYS A 164 -10.88 -2.40 -15.12
N TYR A 165 -10.51 -1.53 -14.19
CA TYR A 165 -11.25 -0.31 -13.88
C TYR A 165 -10.67 0.96 -14.55
N SER A 166 -9.63 0.83 -15.38
CA SER A 166 -8.98 1.95 -16.09
C SER A 166 -8.53 3.09 -15.15
N LEU A 167 -7.96 2.73 -14.00
CA LEU A 167 -7.63 3.69 -12.93
C LEU A 167 -6.41 4.56 -13.28
N PHE A 168 -5.50 4.05 -14.09
CA PHE A 168 -4.34 4.79 -14.60
C PHE A 168 -4.29 4.74 -16.12
N ASP A 169 -3.72 5.80 -16.70
CA ASP A 169 -3.49 5.88 -18.15
C ASP A 169 -2.09 5.29 -18.41
N LEU A 170 -2.03 3.95 -18.48
CA LEU A 170 -0.81 3.14 -18.62
C LEU A 170 -0.50 2.77 -20.08
#